data_AF-A0A067SSA1-F1
#
_entry.id   AF-A0A067SSA1-F1
#
_cell.length_a   1.000
_cell.length_b   1.000
_cell.length_c   1.000
_cell.angle_alpha   90.00
_cell.angle_beta   90.00
_cell.angle_gamma   90.00
#
_symmetry.space_group_name_H-M   'P 1'
#
loop_
_entity.id
_entity.type
_entity.pdbx_description
1 polymer ?
#
loop_
_entity_poly.entity_id
_entity_poly.type
_entity_poly.pdbx_seq_one_letter_code
_entity_poly.pdbx_strand_id
1 'polypeptide(L)'
;MYYDKRFQVDVNFPIVAFNHEQIKNAVTGSFLTARKVTFPEIARRLDNLNPHALINVSAKLLAGGTFKPDNEDEKACFALLDTLDHVGGQVQGSLSSKKYRRSELWSLMSFKGAPLWFITFSPADVKNPLCIYYANQDVKFTPNIPLTPQQRNMLIAQNPVAAARFFHFMVQMFLRHILGVDGDDYGIYGKTDAYYGMVEQ
;
A
#
# COMPACT_ATOMS: atom_id res chain seq x y z
N MET A 1 21.93 -3.33 15.12
CA MET A 1 21.31 -2.04 14.73
C MET A 1 22.32 -1.33 13.85
N TYR A 2 21.93 -0.71 12.73
CA TYR A 2 22.90 0.02 11.90
C TYR A 2 23.55 1.11 12.75
N TYR A 3 24.88 1.16 12.71
CA TYR A 3 25.66 2.16 13.45
C TYR A 3 25.34 3.58 12.97
N ASP A 4 24.97 3.73 11.71
CA ASP A 4 24.67 5.00 11.08
C ASP A 4 23.16 5.22 10.92
N LYS A 5 22.64 6.29 11.53
CA LYS A 5 21.23 6.72 11.45
C LYS A 5 21.02 7.95 10.58
N ARG A 6 22.05 8.48 9.89
CA ARG A 6 21.98 9.74 9.12
C ARG A 6 20.80 9.77 8.13
N PHE A 7 20.61 8.70 7.36
CA PHE A 7 19.48 8.58 6.43
C PHE A 7 18.11 8.38 7.10
N GLN A 8 18.08 7.90 8.35
CA GLN A 8 16.84 7.68 9.09
C GLN A 8 16.30 8.98 9.70
N VAL A 9 17.21 9.89 10.07
CA VAL A 9 16.89 11.18 10.69
C VAL A 9 16.80 12.33 9.67
N ASP A 10 17.24 12.10 8.44
CA ASP A 10 17.02 13.05 7.35
C ASP A 10 15.53 13.11 7.02
N VAL A 11 14.95 14.31 7.14
CA VAL A 11 13.51 14.55 6.94
C VAL A 11 13.08 14.30 5.49
N ASN A 12 13.99 14.53 4.53
CA ASN A 12 13.68 14.46 3.11
C ASN A 12 13.97 13.08 2.53
N PHE A 13 14.95 12.36 3.06
CA PHE A 13 15.42 11.10 2.50
C PHE A 13 14.31 10.06 2.34
N PRO A 14 13.45 9.76 3.34
CA PRO A 14 12.36 8.79 3.17
C PRO A 14 11.40 9.16 2.03
N ILE A 15 11.06 10.44 1.91
CA ILE A 15 10.16 10.94 0.87
C ILE A 15 10.82 10.85 -0.51
N VAL A 16 12.09 11.28 -0.62
CA VAL A 16 12.84 11.22 -1.87
C VAL A 16 13.05 9.77 -2.32
N ALA A 17 13.42 8.87 -1.40
CA ALA A 17 13.61 7.45 -1.68
C ALA A 17 12.31 6.79 -2.14
N PHE A 18 11.20 7.05 -1.44
CA PHE A 18 9.87 6.56 -1.82
C PHE A 18 9.44 7.08 -3.20
N ASN A 19 9.62 8.38 -3.45
CA ASN A 19 9.29 8.98 -4.75
C ASN A 19 10.14 8.39 -5.87
N HIS A 20 11.43 8.17 -5.62
CA HIS A 20 12.33 7.55 -6.59
C HIS A 20 11.91 6.11 -6.91
N GLU A 21 11.52 5.34 -5.88
CA GLU A 21 10.98 3.99 -6.06
C GLU A 21 9.70 4.01 -6.90
N GLN A 22 8.77 4.91 -6.59
CA GLN A 22 7.51 5.05 -7.35
C GLN A 22 7.76 5.45 -8.81
N ILE A 23 8.67 6.40 -9.06
CA ILE A 23 9.07 6.79 -10.42
C ILE A 23 9.68 5.58 -11.15
N LYS A 24 10.58 4.84 -10.50
CA LYS A 24 11.21 3.66 -11.09
C LYS A 24 10.18 2.58 -11.45
N ASN A 25 9.23 2.30 -10.56
CA ASN A 25 8.15 1.35 -10.80
C ASN A 25 7.23 1.82 -11.94
N ALA A 26 6.88 3.10 -11.96
CA ALA A 26 6.07 3.71 -13.02
C ALA A 26 6.77 3.68 -14.38
N VAL A 27 8.07 3.99 -14.44
CA VAL A 27 8.88 3.93 -15.67
C VAL A 27 8.99 2.50 -16.17
N THR A 28 9.23 1.54 -15.28
CA THR A 28 9.30 0.11 -15.63
C THR A 28 7.96 -0.38 -16.19
N GLY A 29 6.84 -0.07 -15.50
CA GLY A 29 5.50 -0.41 -15.95
C GLY A 29 5.12 0.24 -17.28
N SER A 30 5.46 1.52 -17.47
CA SER A 30 5.26 2.24 -18.72
C SER A 30 6.08 1.65 -19.87
N PHE A 31 7.34 1.30 -19.63
CA PHE A 31 8.21 0.68 -20.63
C PHE A 31 7.68 -0.69 -21.06
N LEU A 32 7.29 -1.55 -20.11
CA LEU A 32 6.70 -2.85 -20.42
C LEU A 32 5.39 -2.70 -21.20
N THR A 33 4.58 -1.70 -20.86
CA THR A 33 3.35 -1.37 -21.57
C THR A 33 3.62 -0.91 -23.00
N ALA A 34 4.57 0.00 -23.20
CA ALA A 34 4.94 0.53 -24.51
C ALA A 34 5.49 -0.56 -25.45
N ARG A 35 6.08 -1.62 -24.89
CA ARG A 35 6.56 -2.79 -25.65
C ARG A 35 5.46 -3.79 -26.00
N LYS A 36 4.24 -3.65 -25.48
CA LYS A 36 3.14 -4.55 -25.86
C LYS A 36 2.74 -4.30 -27.31
N VAL A 37 2.41 -5.37 -28.02
CA VAL A 37 1.93 -5.32 -29.42
C VAL A 37 0.67 -4.44 -29.57
N THR A 38 -0.11 -4.29 -28.50
CA THR A 38 -1.32 -3.47 -28.46
C THR A 38 -1.05 -1.97 -28.34
N PHE A 39 0.18 -1.52 -28.03
CA PHE A 39 0.49 -0.12 -27.78
C PHE A 39 0.14 0.83 -28.94
N PRO A 40 0.46 0.52 -30.22
CA PRO A 40 0.07 1.39 -31.34
C PRO A 40 -1.44 1.57 -31.47
N GLU A 41 -2.22 0.52 -31.18
CA GLU A 41 -3.67 0.61 -31.19
C GLU A 41 -4.19 1.52 -30.07
N ILE A 42 -3.61 1.42 -28.87
CA ILE A 42 -3.96 2.27 -27.73
C ILE A 42 -3.63 3.74 -28.05
N ALA A 43 -2.46 4.01 -28.62
CA ALA A 43 -2.07 5.35 -29.04
C ALA A 43 -3.05 5.92 -30.08
N ARG A 44 -3.43 5.12 -31.07
CA ARG A 44 -4.43 5.51 -32.08
C ARG A 44 -5.80 5.78 -31.45
N ARG A 45 -6.25 4.98 -30.48
CA ARG A 45 -7.51 5.20 -29.76
C ARG A 45 -7.48 6.49 -28.95
N LEU A 46 -6.35 6.82 -28.34
CA LEU A 46 -6.15 8.07 -27.60
C LEU A 46 -6.19 9.28 -28.55
N ASP A 47 -5.56 9.19 -29.72
CA ASP A 47 -5.54 10.26 -30.74
C ASP A 47 -6.92 10.52 -31.35
N ASN A 48 -7.71 9.47 -31.57
CA ASN A 48 -9.06 9.57 -32.15
C ASN A 48 -10.15 9.78 -31.09
N LEU A 49 -9.79 10.03 -29.83
CA LEU A 49 -10.75 10.14 -28.75
C LEU A 49 -11.55 11.44 -28.88
N ASN A 50 -12.87 11.35 -28.87
CA ASN A 50 -13.74 12.52 -28.88
C ASN A 50 -13.66 13.27 -27.53
N PRO A 51 -13.12 14.51 -27.47
CA PRO A 51 -12.97 15.23 -26.21
C PRO A 51 -14.31 15.54 -25.53
N HIS A 52 -15.38 15.76 -26.30
CA HIS A 52 -16.71 16.02 -25.76
C HIS A 52 -17.30 14.78 -25.07
N ALA A 53 -17.04 13.59 -25.63
CA ALA A 53 -17.45 12.34 -24.99
C ALA A 53 -16.72 12.15 -23.65
N LEU A 54 -15.42 12.47 -23.59
CA LEU A 54 -14.65 12.41 -22.34
C LEU A 54 -15.21 13.35 -21.27
N ILE A 55 -15.54 14.61 -21.63
CA ILE A 55 -16.14 15.59 -20.72
C ILE A 55 -17.48 15.06 -20.19
N ASN A 56 -18.34 14.55 -21.06
CA ASN A 56 -19.63 13.99 -20.67
C ASN A 56 -19.50 12.78 -19.74
N VAL A 57 -18.58 11.86 -20.05
CA VAL A 57 -18.28 10.70 -19.19
C VAL A 57 -17.79 11.18 -17.83
N SER A 58 -16.86 12.14 -17.79
CA SER A 58 -16.33 12.66 -16.52
C SER A 58 -17.40 13.33 -15.65
N ALA A 59 -18.28 14.14 -16.25
CA ALA A 59 -19.40 14.79 -15.56
C ALA A 59 -20.39 13.76 -14.99
N LYS A 60 -20.74 12.72 -15.76
CA LYS A 60 -21.63 11.65 -15.31
C LYS A 60 -21.01 10.80 -14.19
N LEU A 61 -19.71 10.53 -14.26
CA LEU A 61 -18.99 9.83 -13.18
C LEU A 61 -18.91 10.66 -11.89
N LEU A 62 -18.71 11.98 -12.01
CA LEU A 62 -18.70 12.90 -10.86
C LEU A 62 -20.07 13.07 -10.20
N ALA A 63 -21.15 13.04 -10.98
CA ALA A 63 -22.51 13.13 -10.47
C ALA A 63 -22.91 11.95 -9.56
N GLY A 64 -22.17 10.84 -9.64
CA GLY A 64 -22.40 9.63 -8.85
C GLY A 64 -23.53 8.76 -9.43
N GLY A 65 -23.30 7.45 -9.47
CA GLY A 65 -24.25 6.46 -9.97
C GLY A 65 -23.60 5.39 -10.86
N THR A 66 -24.36 4.35 -11.19
CA THR A 66 -23.97 3.37 -12.22
C THR A 66 -24.10 4.00 -13.60
N PHE A 67 -22.97 4.40 -14.17
CA PHE A 67 -22.92 4.85 -15.56
C PHE A 67 -22.66 3.67 -16.49
N LYS A 68 -23.54 3.46 -17.47
CA LYS A 68 -23.31 2.55 -18.59
C LYS A 68 -23.09 3.38 -19.86
N PRO A 69 -22.00 3.14 -20.61
CA PRO A 69 -21.79 3.84 -21.87
C PRO A 69 -22.82 3.37 -22.90
N ASP A 70 -23.57 4.31 -23.46
CA ASP A 70 -24.64 4.01 -24.42
C ASP A 70 -24.17 4.22 -25.86
N ASN A 71 -23.39 5.28 -26.10
CA ASN A 71 -22.87 5.58 -27.44
C ASN A 71 -21.48 4.99 -27.69
N GLU A 72 -21.11 4.87 -28.97
CA GLU A 72 -19.81 4.26 -29.36
C GLU A 72 -18.61 5.08 -28.87
N ASP A 73 -18.72 6.41 -28.80
CA ASP A 73 -17.65 7.28 -28.29
C ASP A 73 -17.42 7.08 -26.77
N GLU A 74 -18.49 6.92 -25.99
CA GLU A 74 -18.47 6.62 -24.57
C GLU A 74 -17.90 5.22 -24.33
N LYS A 75 -18.27 4.23 -25.16
CA LYS A 75 -17.67 2.88 -25.11
C LYS A 75 -16.17 2.93 -25.41
N ALA A 76 -15.74 3.72 -26.40
CA ALA A 76 -14.33 3.91 -26.72
C ALA A 76 -13.57 4.58 -25.56
N CYS A 77 -14.15 5.61 -24.93
CA CYS A 77 -13.64 6.22 -23.70
C CYS A 77 -13.47 5.19 -22.58
N PHE A 78 -14.48 4.35 -22.33
CA PHE A 78 -14.43 3.34 -21.28
C PHE A 78 -13.38 2.25 -21.56
N ALA A 79 -13.29 1.79 -22.80
CA ALA A 79 -12.26 0.82 -23.19
C ALA A 79 -10.84 1.39 -23.01
N LEU A 80 -10.66 2.68 -23.29
CA LEU A 80 -9.40 3.37 -23.06
C LEU A 80 -9.10 3.51 -21.55
N LEU A 81 -10.09 3.89 -20.74
CA LEU A 81 -9.95 3.98 -19.28
C LEU A 81 -9.57 2.64 -18.66
N ASP A 82 -10.24 1.54 -19.05
CA ASP A 82 -9.90 0.20 -18.55
C ASP A 82 -8.48 -0.22 -18.95
N THR A 83 -8.07 0.14 -20.18
CA THR A 83 -6.70 -0.09 -20.65
C THR A 83 -5.70 0.72 -19.82
N LEU A 84 -5.98 1.99 -19.50
CA LEU A 84 -5.13 2.83 -18.66
C LEU A 84 -5.07 2.34 -17.22
N ASP A 85 -6.19 1.90 -16.66
CA ASP A 85 -6.27 1.29 -15.32
C ASP A 85 -5.36 0.05 -15.24
N HIS A 86 -5.34 -0.78 -16.29
CA HIS A 86 -4.45 -1.94 -16.37
C HIS A 86 -2.97 -1.54 -16.35
N VAL A 87 -2.61 -0.41 -16.95
CA VAL A 87 -1.24 0.12 -16.97
C VAL A 87 -0.84 0.73 -15.62
N GLY A 88 -1.77 1.41 -14.94
CA GLY A 88 -1.56 2.03 -13.63
C GLY A 88 -1.42 1.05 -12.46
N GLY A 89 -1.62 -0.26 -12.69
CA GLY A 89 -1.50 -1.31 -11.67
C GLY A 89 -0.10 -1.48 -11.07
N GLN A 90 0.94 -1.03 -11.78
CA GLN A 90 2.34 -1.20 -11.36
C GLN A 90 2.82 -0.16 -10.33
N VAL A 91 2.02 0.89 -10.08
CA VAL A 91 2.34 1.94 -9.11
C VAL A 91 1.72 1.58 -7.77
N GLN A 92 2.53 1.42 -6.73
CA GLN A 92 2.05 1.06 -5.40
C GLN A 92 1.15 2.16 -4.85
N GLY A 93 -0.03 1.80 -4.35
CA GLY A 93 -1.02 2.75 -3.81
C GLY A 93 -1.97 3.35 -4.85
N SER A 94 -1.79 3.04 -6.15
CA SER A 94 -2.74 3.45 -7.20
C SER A 94 -4.14 2.85 -6.99
N LEU A 95 -5.14 3.47 -7.62
CA LEU A 95 -6.51 2.94 -7.63
C LEU A 95 -6.56 1.51 -8.19
N SER A 96 -5.78 1.25 -9.25
CA SER A 96 -5.62 -0.07 -9.84
C SER A 96 -5.02 -1.08 -8.86
N SER A 97 -3.95 -0.71 -8.14
CA SER A 97 -3.37 -1.58 -7.10
C SER A 97 -4.38 -1.92 -6.00
N LYS A 98 -5.21 -0.95 -5.57
CA LYS A 98 -6.31 -1.20 -4.61
C LYS A 98 -7.39 -2.13 -5.20
N LYS A 99 -7.71 -2.00 -6.49
CA LYS A 99 -8.65 -2.91 -7.19
C LYS A 99 -8.10 -4.34 -7.25
N TYR A 100 -6.83 -4.52 -7.61
CA TYR A 100 -6.17 -5.84 -7.64
C TYR A 100 -6.17 -6.52 -6.28
N ARG A 101 -5.77 -5.82 -5.21
CA ARG A 101 -5.76 -6.37 -3.85
C ARG A 101 -7.15 -6.81 -3.37
N ARG A 102 -8.20 -6.11 -3.80
CA ARG A 102 -9.58 -6.52 -3.53
C ARG A 102 -9.97 -7.76 -4.32
N SER A 103 -9.57 -7.87 -5.59
CA SER A 103 -9.78 -9.09 -6.39
C SER A 103 -9.05 -10.30 -5.80
N GLU A 104 -7.84 -10.13 -5.28
CA GLU A 104 -7.09 -11.18 -4.56
C GLU A 104 -7.84 -11.64 -3.30
N LEU A 105 -8.34 -10.71 -2.50
CA LEU A 105 -9.15 -11.03 -1.32
C LEU A 105 -10.43 -11.81 -1.70
N TRP A 106 -11.16 -11.38 -2.74
CA TRP A 106 -12.34 -12.11 -3.21
C TRP A 106 -12.00 -13.51 -3.71
N SER A 107 -10.88 -13.68 -4.42
CA SER A 107 -10.41 -14.99 -4.87
C SER A 107 -10.08 -15.89 -3.68
N LEU A 108 -9.40 -15.36 -2.66
CA LEU A 108 -9.10 -16.10 -1.44
C LEU A 108 -10.38 -16.53 -0.72
N MET A 109 -11.35 -15.62 -0.58
CA MET A 109 -12.66 -15.94 0.03
C MET A 109 -13.45 -16.98 -0.76
N SER A 110 -13.37 -16.94 -2.09
CA SER A 110 -14.02 -17.95 -2.92
C SER A 110 -13.37 -19.33 -2.76
N PHE A 111 -12.06 -19.39 -2.50
CA PHE A 111 -11.31 -20.65 -2.37
C PHE A 111 -11.36 -21.23 -0.95
N LYS A 112 -11.24 -20.38 0.07
CA LYS A 112 -11.16 -20.77 1.49
C LYS A 112 -12.49 -20.62 2.24
N GLY A 113 -13.44 -19.89 1.68
CA GLY A 113 -14.68 -19.48 2.36
C GLY A 113 -14.57 -18.09 2.99
N ALA A 114 -15.66 -17.67 3.65
CA ALA A 114 -15.70 -16.38 4.32
C ALA A 114 -14.68 -16.30 5.48
N PRO A 115 -14.05 -15.14 5.71
CA PRO A 115 -13.13 -14.98 6.81
C PRO A 115 -13.87 -15.11 8.14
N LEU A 116 -13.29 -15.84 9.09
CA LEU A 116 -13.83 -15.95 10.46
C LEU A 116 -13.53 -14.69 11.28
N TRP A 117 -12.43 -13.99 10.97
CA TRP A 117 -11.96 -12.84 11.72
C TRP A 117 -11.54 -11.69 10.80
N PHE A 118 -11.94 -10.48 11.19
CA PHE A 118 -11.45 -9.22 10.64
C PHE A 118 -10.78 -8.44 11.77
N ILE A 119 -9.47 -8.26 11.70
CA ILE A 119 -8.67 -7.71 12.80
C ILE A 119 -7.95 -6.45 12.32
N THR A 120 -8.21 -5.34 13.01
CA THR A 120 -7.44 -4.10 12.87
C THR A 120 -6.72 -3.83 14.18
N PHE A 121 -5.41 -3.60 14.12
CA PHE A 121 -4.63 -3.18 15.29
C PHE A 121 -3.59 -2.14 14.89
N SER A 122 -3.34 -1.21 15.82
CA SER A 122 -2.39 -0.12 15.62
C SER A 122 -1.41 -0.10 16.79
N PRO A 123 -0.16 -0.56 16.60
CA PRO A 123 0.85 -0.52 17.64
C PRO A 123 1.09 0.91 18.14
N ALA A 124 1.01 1.13 19.46
CA ALA A 124 1.22 2.45 20.07
C ALA A 124 2.71 2.79 20.18
N ASP A 125 3.27 3.35 19.12
CA ASP A 125 4.67 3.75 18.97
C ASP A 125 5.23 4.60 20.13
N VAL A 126 4.61 5.73 20.48
CA VAL A 126 5.09 6.63 21.55
C VAL A 126 4.99 6.07 22.96
N LYS A 127 4.21 5.01 23.15
CA LYS A 127 4.02 4.36 24.45
C LYS A 127 4.78 3.03 24.55
N ASN A 128 5.45 2.60 23.48
CA ASN A 128 6.12 1.31 23.44
C ASN A 128 7.65 1.47 23.60
N PRO A 129 8.27 0.80 24.61
CA PRO A 129 9.70 0.93 24.85
C PRO A 129 10.56 0.44 23.68
N LEU A 130 10.06 -0.50 22.86
CA LEU A 130 10.78 -0.99 21.68
C LEU A 130 10.88 0.09 20.60
N CYS A 131 9.82 0.88 20.38
CA CYS A 131 9.86 1.96 19.42
C CYS A 131 10.81 3.07 19.87
N ILE A 132 10.80 3.40 21.17
CA ILE A 132 11.75 4.34 21.77
C ILE A 132 13.19 3.83 21.60
N TYR A 133 13.44 2.54 21.86
CA TYR A 133 14.74 1.94 21.65
C TYR A 133 15.22 2.00 20.19
N TYR A 134 14.33 1.78 19.21
CA TYR A 134 14.69 1.92 17.80
C TYR A 134 15.03 3.37 17.42
N ALA A 135 14.30 4.34 17.98
CA ALA A 135 14.52 5.75 17.70
C ALA A 135 15.77 6.30 18.42
N ASN A 136 16.01 5.89 19.68
CA ASN A 136 17.10 6.39 20.50
C ASN A 136 18.48 5.87 20.08
N GLN A 137 19.56 6.51 20.53
CA GLN A 137 20.94 6.10 20.26
C GLN A 137 21.46 5.02 21.23
N ASP A 138 20.63 4.58 22.18
CA ASP A 138 21.03 3.61 23.20
C ASP A 138 21.43 2.27 22.59
N VAL A 139 22.56 1.74 23.05
CA VAL A 139 23.04 0.41 22.64
C VAL A 139 22.26 -0.71 23.37
N LYS A 140 21.76 -0.43 24.57
CA LYS A 140 21.06 -1.39 25.44
C LYS A 140 19.57 -1.09 25.54
N PHE A 141 18.75 -2.10 25.31
CA PHE A 141 17.31 -2.02 25.53
C PHE A 141 16.99 -1.98 27.04
N THR A 142 16.14 -1.04 27.44
CA THR A 142 15.52 -1.01 28.77
C THR A 142 14.01 -0.87 28.64
N PRO A 143 13.21 -1.68 29.36
CA PRO A 143 11.75 -1.62 29.29
C PRO A 143 11.20 -0.35 29.96
N ASN A 144 11.97 0.29 30.83
CA ASN A 144 11.62 1.57 31.40
C ASN A 144 11.82 2.69 30.36
N ILE A 145 10.86 3.62 30.31
CA ILE A 145 10.90 4.77 29.40
C ILE A 145 11.06 6.03 30.26
N PRO A 146 12.29 6.47 30.58
CA PRO A 146 12.54 7.63 31.44
C PRO A 146 12.29 8.98 30.72
N LEU A 147 11.49 8.99 29.66
CA LEU A 147 11.23 10.15 28.82
C LEU A 147 9.82 10.69 29.06
N THR A 148 9.68 12.01 29.10
CA THR A 148 8.37 12.67 29.17
C THR A 148 7.57 12.41 27.88
N PRO A 149 6.23 12.51 27.88
CA PRO A 149 5.42 12.39 26.67
C PRO A 149 5.91 13.27 25.51
N GLN A 150 6.31 14.51 25.79
CA GLN A 150 6.82 15.44 24.78
C GLN A 150 8.15 14.97 24.17
N GLN A 151 9.08 14.49 25.00
CA GLN A 151 10.36 13.95 24.52
C GLN A 151 10.16 12.72 23.62
N ARG A 152 9.21 11.85 23.99
CA ARG A 152 8.87 10.66 23.19
C ARG A 152 8.30 11.03 21.82
N ASN A 153 7.34 11.96 21.78
CA ASN A 153 6.78 12.47 20.53
C ASN A 153 7.88 13.04 19.63
N MET A 154 8.76 13.87 20.18
CA MET A 154 9.83 14.51 19.41
C MET A 154 10.85 13.49 18.89
N LEU A 155 11.23 12.52 19.70
CA LEU A 155 12.18 11.47 19.33
C LEU A 155 11.66 10.62 18.16
N ILE A 156 10.38 10.23 18.19
CA ILE A 156 9.77 9.45 17.10
C ILE A 156 9.60 10.30 15.85
N ALA A 157 9.14 11.55 15.99
CA ALA A 157 8.98 12.46 14.85
C ALA A 157 10.30 12.74 14.11
N GLN A 158 11.43 12.76 14.84
CA GLN A 158 12.76 12.95 14.26
C GLN A 158 13.33 11.69 13.60
N ASN A 159 12.70 10.52 13.78
CA ASN A 159 13.16 9.25 13.21
C ASN A 159 11.96 8.40 12.73
N PRO A 160 11.30 8.79 11.63
CA PRO A 160 10.14 8.05 11.09
C PRO A 160 10.51 6.62 10.67
N VAL A 161 11.78 6.36 10.32
CA VAL A 161 12.24 5.02 9.99
C VAL A 161 12.21 4.08 11.20
N ALA A 162 12.53 4.59 12.40
CA ALA A 162 12.39 3.82 13.63
C ALA A 162 10.93 3.41 13.89
N ALA A 163 9.99 4.32 13.67
CA ALA A 163 8.55 4.03 13.77
C ALA A 163 8.12 2.95 12.77
N ALA A 164 8.54 3.07 11.50
CA ALA A 164 8.24 2.09 10.46
C ALA A 164 8.81 0.69 10.79
N ARG A 165 10.04 0.62 11.30
CA ARG A 165 10.67 -0.64 11.73
C ARG A 165 9.98 -1.26 12.93
N PHE A 166 9.57 -0.43 13.89
CA PHE A 166 8.78 -0.88 15.03
C PHE A 166 7.44 -1.45 14.58
N PHE A 167 6.71 -0.72 13.73
CA PHE A 167 5.45 -1.18 13.15
C PHE A 167 5.62 -2.52 12.44
N HIS A 168 6.61 -2.64 11.55
CA HIS A 168 6.90 -3.89 10.85
C HIS A 168 7.20 -5.04 11.83
N PHE A 169 8.04 -4.81 12.83
CA PHE A 169 8.35 -5.82 13.85
C PHE A 169 7.09 -6.28 14.59
N MET A 170 6.24 -5.34 15.03
CA MET A 170 4.99 -5.66 15.73
C MET A 170 4.03 -6.45 14.86
N VAL A 171 3.90 -6.09 13.57
CA VAL A 171 3.07 -6.84 12.62
C VAL A 171 3.59 -8.27 12.44
N GLN A 172 4.89 -8.45 12.27
CA GLN A 172 5.49 -9.79 12.14
C GLN A 172 5.30 -10.64 13.40
N MET A 173 5.48 -10.05 14.59
CA MET A 173 5.23 -10.75 15.85
C MET A 173 3.75 -11.10 16.03
N PHE A 174 2.83 -10.23 15.60
CA PHE A 174 1.40 -10.52 15.64
C PHE A 174 1.04 -11.68 14.71
N LEU A 175 1.48 -11.64 13.45
CA LEU A 175 1.23 -12.71 12.48
C LEU A 175 1.77 -14.05 12.99
N ARG A 176 3.01 -14.07 13.49
CA ARG A 176 3.65 -15.32 13.95
C ARG A 176 3.06 -15.84 15.25
N HIS A 177 2.95 -15.00 16.29
CA HIS A 177 2.66 -15.49 17.65
C HIS A 177 1.20 -15.41 18.03
N ILE A 178 0.44 -14.48 17.43
CA ILE A 178 -0.99 -14.35 17.72
C ILE A 178 -1.80 -15.15 16.71
N LEU A 179 -1.51 -15.00 15.41
CA LEU A 179 -2.22 -15.75 14.37
C LEU A 179 -1.60 -17.14 14.11
N GLY A 180 -0.35 -17.40 14.47
CA GLY A 180 0.29 -18.68 14.15
C GLY A 180 0.61 -18.83 12.66
N VAL A 181 0.81 -17.72 11.94
CA VAL A 181 1.25 -17.73 10.54
C VAL A 181 2.71 -18.18 10.48
N ASP A 182 3.02 -19.15 9.63
CA ASP A 182 4.36 -19.73 9.44
C ASP A 182 4.99 -20.30 10.72
N GLY A 183 4.19 -20.59 11.74
CA GLY A 183 4.61 -21.25 12.97
C GLY A 183 4.15 -22.70 13.03
N ASP A 184 4.86 -23.51 13.81
CA ASP A 184 4.46 -24.89 14.10
C ASP A 184 3.29 -24.96 15.10
N ASP A 185 3.12 -23.89 15.89
CA ASP A 185 2.11 -23.78 16.94
C ASP A 185 0.79 -23.18 16.43
N TYR A 186 -0.30 -23.53 17.11
CA TYR A 186 -1.61 -22.93 16.90
C TYR A 186 -1.61 -21.48 17.39
N GLY A 187 -2.18 -20.56 16.60
CA GLY A 187 -2.47 -19.20 17.05
C GLY A 187 -3.60 -19.20 18.09
N ILE A 188 -3.86 -18.02 18.68
CA ILE A 188 -4.91 -17.87 19.69
C ILE A 188 -6.31 -18.16 19.14
N TYR A 189 -6.48 -18.06 17.82
CA TYR A 189 -7.72 -18.33 17.09
C TYR A 189 -7.75 -19.73 16.46
N GLY A 190 -6.80 -20.60 16.81
CA GLY A 190 -6.63 -21.92 16.21
C GLY A 190 -5.60 -21.94 15.07
N LYS A 191 -5.71 -22.94 14.19
CA LYS A 191 -4.77 -23.11 13.08
C LYS A 191 -5.12 -22.13 11.96
N THR A 192 -4.18 -21.28 11.59
CA THR A 192 -4.38 -20.36 10.46
C THR A 192 -4.30 -21.11 9.13
N ASP A 193 -5.42 -21.15 8.41
CA ASP A 193 -5.51 -21.77 7.08
C ASP A 193 -5.19 -20.78 5.94
N ALA A 194 -5.53 -19.50 6.14
CA ALA A 194 -5.15 -18.40 5.27
C ALA A 194 -5.25 -17.07 6.00
N TYR A 195 -4.46 -16.09 5.56
CA TYR A 195 -4.59 -14.69 5.98
C TYR A 195 -4.37 -13.77 4.78
N TYR A 196 -4.95 -12.57 4.85
CA TYR A 196 -4.73 -11.51 3.86
C TYR A 196 -4.49 -10.20 4.60
N GLY A 197 -3.27 -9.69 4.55
CA GLY A 197 -2.82 -8.52 5.32
C GLY A 197 -2.71 -7.27 4.45
N MET A 198 -3.19 -6.14 4.97
CA MET A 198 -3.12 -4.83 4.32
C MET A 198 -2.63 -3.79 5.32
N VAL A 199 -1.81 -2.86 4.85
CA VAL A 199 -1.45 -1.64 5.59
C VAL A 199 -2.19 -0.49 4.92
N GLU A 200 -2.99 0.24 5.70
CA GLU A 200 -3.60 1.49 5.24
C GLU A 200 -2.49 2.53 5.03
N GLN A 201 -2.52 3.18 3.87
CA GLN A 201 -1.63 4.29 3.51
C GLN A 201 -2.35 5.61 3.74
#